data_AF-A0A8C8IX14-F1
#
_entry.id   AF-A0A8C8IX14-F1
#
_cell.length_a   1.000
_cell.length_b   1.000
_cell.length_c   1.000
_cell.angle_alpha   90.00
_cell.angle_beta   90.00
_cell.angle_gamma   90.00
#
_symmetry.space_group_name_H-M   'P 1'
#
loop_
_entity.id
_entity.type
_entity.pdbx_description
1 polymer ?
#
loop_
_entity_poly.entity_id
_entity_poly.type
_entity_poly.pdbx_seq_one_letter_code
_entity_poly.pdbx_strand_id
1 'polypeptide(L)'
;MNIVVFHCLDVSRSYNAWIATPERLLATLEELVTDELKMFQWFLNQDVLEGFSSIPSSRLENADRQDTMDKMVDTYGPEGAVKISLEILRRMEQNNLAEQLKAGYKINSAKKEMSSHCQLLYFQQT
;
A
#
# COMPACT_ATOMS: atom_id res chain seq x y z
N MET A 1 -23.45 19.19 26.66
CA MET A 1 -22.40 19.55 25.68
C MET A 1 -21.33 18.47 25.74
N ASN A 2 -21.26 17.58 24.74
CA ASN A 2 -20.18 16.59 24.54
C ASN A 2 -20.39 15.91 23.18
N ILE A 3 -20.14 16.62 22.07
CA ILE A 3 -20.34 16.10 20.71
C ILE A 3 -19.02 16.06 19.91
N VAL A 4 -17.94 16.68 20.40
CA VAL A 4 -16.71 16.85 19.60
C VAL A 4 -15.70 15.70 19.68
N VAL A 5 -15.90 14.68 20.53
CA VAL A 5 -14.90 13.60 20.71
C VAL A 5 -15.05 12.46 19.70
N PHE A 6 -16.22 12.30 19.08
CA PHE A 6 -16.46 11.20 18.13
C PHE A 6 -15.74 11.36 16.78
N HIS A 7 -15.40 12.58 16.38
CA HIS A 7 -14.82 12.82 15.05
C HIS A 7 -13.30 12.58 14.96
N CYS A 8 -12.61 12.43 16.09
CA CYS A 8 -11.14 12.36 16.12
C CYS A 8 -10.59 10.92 16.05
N LEU A 9 -11.33 9.95 16.60
CA LEU A 9 -10.93 8.53 16.62
C LEU A 9 -11.06 7.86 15.24
N ASP A 10 -12.11 8.19 14.48
CA ASP A 10 -12.32 7.64 13.12
C ASP A 10 -11.25 8.14 12.13
N VAL A 11 -10.90 9.44 12.19
CA VAL A 11 -9.85 10.02 11.34
C VAL A 11 -8.49 9.43 11.68
N SER A 12 -8.14 9.30 12.97
CA SER A 12 -6.84 8.74 13.39
C SER A 12 -6.70 7.27 13.01
N ARG A 13 -7.77 6.48 13.11
CA ARG A 13 -7.78 5.06 12.72
C ARG A 13 -7.75 4.89 11.19
N SER A 14 -8.44 5.76 10.46
CA SER A 14 -8.39 5.83 8.99
C SER A 14 -7.00 6.28 8.51
N TYR A 15 -6.39 7.25 9.18
CA TYR A 15 -5.05 7.77 8.89
C TYR A 15 -3.96 6.73 9.20
N ASN A 16 -4.05 6.04 10.35
CA ASN A 16 -3.13 4.95 10.68
C ASN A 16 -3.25 3.76 9.71
N ALA A 17 -4.46 3.49 9.17
CA ALA A 17 -4.66 2.50 8.12
C ALA A 17 -4.11 2.96 6.75
N TRP A 18 -4.23 4.26 6.45
CA TRP A 18 -3.67 4.90 5.26
C TRP A 18 -2.13 4.98 5.30
N ILE A 19 -1.51 5.13 6.47
CA ILE A 19 -0.03 5.16 6.63
C ILE A 19 0.58 3.76 6.58
N ALA A 20 -0.07 2.76 7.19
CA ALA A 20 0.53 1.43 7.33
C ALA A 20 0.66 0.63 6.03
N THR A 21 0.06 1.09 4.93
CA THR A 21 0.08 0.41 3.62
C THR A 21 1.17 0.95 2.67
N PRO A 22 1.29 2.27 2.45
CA PRO A 22 2.37 2.88 1.66
C PRO A 22 3.75 2.63 2.26
N GLU A 23 3.94 2.74 3.58
CA GLU A 23 5.26 2.55 4.21
C GLU A 23 5.88 1.18 3.93
N ARG A 24 5.05 0.13 3.87
CA ARG A 24 5.53 -1.23 3.58
C ARG A 24 5.85 -1.42 2.10
N LEU A 25 5.09 -0.76 1.23
CA LEU A 25 5.43 -0.71 -0.17
C LEU A 25 6.78 -0.01 -0.35
N LEU A 26 6.99 1.15 0.30
CA LEU A 26 8.28 1.86 0.26
C LEU A 26 9.44 0.98 0.70
N ALA A 27 9.32 0.33 1.87
CA ALA A 27 10.35 -0.59 2.37
C ALA A 27 10.63 -1.72 1.37
N THR A 28 9.62 -2.21 0.64
CA THR A 28 9.83 -3.23 -0.40
C THR A 28 10.57 -2.66 -1.61
N LEU A 29 10.29 -1.41 -2.01
CA LEU A 29 10.99 -0.72 -3.10
C LEU A 29 12.44 -0.35 -2.71
N GLU A 30 12.71 -0.16 -1.42
CA GLU A 30 14.06 0.04 -0.88
C GLU A 30 14.96 -1.19 -1.02
N GLU A 31 14.39 -2.39 -0.90
CA GLU A 31 15.11 -3.64 -1.11
C GLU A 31 15.43 -3.93 -2.59
N LEU A 32 14.76 -3.25 -3.54
CA LEU A 32 15.07 -3.37 -4.95
C LEU A 32 16.36 -2.62 -5.29
N VAL A 33 17.28 -3.28 -5.99
CA VAL A 33 18.46 -2.58 -6.55
C VAL A 33 18.03 -1.65 -7.69
N THR A 34 18.91 -0.73 -8.09
CA THR A 34 18.57 0.33 -9.07
C THR A 34 18.00 -0.23 -10.39
N ASP A 35 18.56 -1.31 -10.92
CA ASP A 35 18.08 -1.89 -12.18
C ASP A 35 16.75 -2.64 -12.02
N GLU A 36 16.51 -3.24 -10.85
CA GLU A 36 15.22 -3.84 -10.51
C GLU A 36 14.15 -2.75 -10.35
N LEU A 37 14.47 -1.62 -9.71
CA LEU A 37 13.54 -0.48 -9.61
C LEU A 37 13.17 0.07 -10.99
N LYS A 38 14.14 0.19 -11.92
CA LYS A 38 13.84 0.60 -13.30
C LYS A 38 12.92 -0.40 -14.00
N MET A 39 13.16 -1.69 -13.82
CA MET A 39 12.30 -2.74 -14.37
C MET A 39 10.88 -2.68 -13.77
N PHE A 40 10.77 -2.44 -12.46
CA PHE A 40 9.50 -2.24 -11.78
C PHE A 40 8.74 -1.04 -12.34
N GLN A 41 9.40 0.11 -12.50
CA GLN A 41 8.84 1.31 -13.13
C GLN A 41 8.45 1.07 -14.59
N TRP A 42 9.22 0.26 -15.32
CA TRP A 42 8.88 -0.12 -16.69
C TRP A 42 7.56 -0.91 -16.72
N PHE A 43 7.33 -1.84 -15.80
CA PHE A 43 6.06 -2.57 -15.69
C PHE A 43 4.89 -1.66 -15.32
N LEU A 44 5.08 -0.66 -14.45
CA LEU A 44 4.05 0.36 -14.16
C LEU A 44 3.63 1.13 -15.41
N ASN A 45 4.55 1.27 -16.38
CA ASN A 45 4.28 1.94 -17.64
C ASN A 45 3.61 1.06 -18.69
N GLN A 46 3.57 -0.26 -18.51
CA GLN A 46 2.97 -1.16 -19.47
C GLN A 46 1.46 -1.35 -19.19
N ASP A 47 0.65 -1.46 -20.24
CA ASP A 47 -0.77 -1.83 -20.15
C ASP A 47 -0.99 -3.36 -20.01
N VAL A 48 -0.01 -4.07 -19.43
CA VAL A 48 0.00 -5.55 -19.29
C VAL A 48 -0.60 -6.05 -17.96
N LEU A 49 -1.01 -5.12 -17.10
CA LEU A 49 -1.60 -5.37 -15.79
C LEU A 49 -3.12 -5.27 -15.93
N GLU A 50 -3.76 -6.40 -16.19
CA GLU A 50 -5.19 -6.47 -16.50
C GLU A 50 -6.04 -5.80 -15.39
N GLY A 51 -6.90 -4.85 -15.79
CA GLY A 51 -7.75 -4.11 -14.87
C GLY A 51 -7.11 -2.88 -14.20
N PHE A 52 -5.88 -2.50 -14.58
CA PHE A 52 -5.20 -1.32 -14.06
C PHE A 52 -4.69 -0.41 -15.18
N SER A 53 -4.80 0.90 -14.96
CA SER A 53 -4.27 1.90 -15.89
C SER A 53 -2.74 2.01 -15.79
N SER A 54 -2.02 2.07 -16.90
CA SER A 54 -0.58 2.36 -16.87
C SER A 54 -0.28 3.77 -16.33
N ILE A 55 0.91 3.93 -15.75
CA ILE A 55 1.49 5.23 -15.38
C ILE A 55 2.41 5.70 -16.52
N PRO A 56 2.16 6.88 -17.12
CA PRO A 56 3.02 7.40 -18.19
C PRO A 56 4.50 7.52 -17.80
N SER A 57 5.42 7.21 -18.72
CA SER A 57 6.86 7.26 -18.46
C SER A 57 7.33 8.65 -18.02
N SER A 58 6.70 9.72 -18.52
CA SER A 58 6.99 11.10 -18.10
C SER A 58 6.73 11.36 -16.62
N ARG A 59 5.80 10.60 -16.00
CA ARG A 59 5.59 10.66 -14.55
C ARG A 59 6.64 9.83 -13.82
N LEU A 60 7.25 8.81 -14.42
CA LEU A 60 8.23 7.93 -13.77
C LEU A 60 9.68 8.33 -14.04
N GLU A 61 9.91 9.27 -14.95
CA GLU A 61 11.25 9.76 -15.28
C GLU A 61 11.95 10.33 -14.03
N ASN A 62 13.14 9.81 -13.74
CA ASN A 62 13.96 10.14 -12.57
C ASN A 62 13.26 9.93 -11.21
N ALA A 63 12.14 9.21 -11.17
CA ALA A 63 11.43 8.92 -9.93
C ALA A 63 12.30 8.05 -9.04
N ASP A 64 12.50 8.49 -7.80
CA ASP A 64 13.07 7.62 -6.78
C ASP A 64 12.02 6.64 -6.21
N ARG A 65 12.38 5.91 -5.17
CA ARG A 65 11.51 4.89 -4.56
C ARG A 65 10.28 5.50 -3.90
N GLN A 66 10.43 6.66 -3.26
CA GLN A 66 9.34 7.37 -2.63
C GLN A 66 8.43 7.99 -3.68
N ASP A 67 8.99 8.67 -4.69
CA ASP A 67 8.24 9.21 -5.82
C ASP A 67 7.43 8.12 -6.53
N THR A 68 8.02 6.94 -6.70
CA THR A 68 7.35 5.79 -7.33
C THR A 68 6.17 5.32 -6.48
N MET A 69 6.38 5.14 -5.17
CA MET A 69 5.31 4.80 -4.23
C MET A 69 4.17 5.83 -4.29
N ASP A 70 4.49 7.13 -4.19
CA ASP A 70 3.50 8.20 -4.18
C ASP A 70 2.66 8.17 -5.47
N LYS A 71 3.32 8.03 -6.63
CA LYS A 71 2.61 7.92 -7.93
C LYS A 71 1.70 6.70 -8.01
N MET A 72 2.09 5.58 -7.41
CA MET A 72 1.24 4.39 -7.36
C MET A 72 0.04 4.59 -6.43
N VAL A 73 0.24 5.20 -5.26
CA VAL A 73 -0.84 5.50 -4.31
C VAL A 73 -1.81 6.50 -4.92
N ASP A 74 -1.32 7.52 -5.61
CA ASP A 74 -2.16 8.51 -6.30
C ASP A 74 -2.99 7.89 -7.43
N THR A 75 -2.40 6.94 -8.16
CA THR A 75 -3.06 6.35 -9.35
C THR A 75 -4.01 5.22 -8.98
N TYR A 76 -3.66 4.38 -8.01
CA TYR A 76 -4.38 3.14 -7.70
C TYR A 76 -5.03 3.11 -6.31
N GLY A 77 -4.76 4.12 -5.48
CA GLY A 77 -5.05 4.10 -4.05
C GLY A 77 -4.09 3.19 -3.27
N PRO A 78 -4.06 3.28 -1.92
CA PRO A 78 -3.11 2.50 -1.10
C PRO A 78 -3.23 0.99 -1.29
N GLU A 79 -4.46 0.44 -1.32
CA GLU A 79 -4.66 -0.99 -1.53
C GLU A 79 -4.35 -1.44 -2.97
N GLY A 80 -4.68 -0.60 -3.95
CA GLY A 80 -4.39 -0.88 -5.36
C GLY A 80 -2.89 -0.87 -5.63
N ALA A 81 -2.15 0.08 -5.03
CA ALA A 81 -0.71 0.15 -5.10
C ALA A 81 -0.06 -1.15 -4.60
N VAL A 82 -0.46 -1.65 -3.42
CA VAL A 82 0.05 -2.92 -2.90
C VAL A 82 -0.28 -4.11 -3.82
N LYS A 83 -1.51 -4.19 -4.35
CA LYS A 83 -1.91 -5.28 -5.26
C LYS A 83 -1.08 -5.27 -6.55
N ILE A 84 -0.87 -4.10 -7.15
CA ILE A 84 -0.04 -3.95 -8.35
C ILE A 84 1.41 -4.33 -8.08
N SER A 85 1.97 -3.87 -6.96
CA SER A 85 3.35 -4.21 -6.59
C SER A 85 3.55 -5.71 -6.45
N LEU A 86 2.59 -6.43 -5.85
CA LEU A 86 2.67 -7.89 -5.72
C LEU A 86 2.71 -8.59 -7.08
N GLU A 87 1.91 -8.13 -8.04
CA GLU A 87 1.88 -8.68 -9.40
C GLU A 87 3.19 -8.40 -10.14
N ILE A 88 3.69 -7.15 -10.08
CA ILE A 88 4.94 -6.77 -10.74
C ILE A 88 6.13 -7.53 -10.15
N LEU A 89 6.24 -7.62 -8.82
CA LEU A 89 7.32 -8.35 -8.15
C LEU A 89 7.36 -9.82 -8.58
N ARG A 90 6.19 -10.45 -8.76
CA ARG A 90 6.11 -11.83 -9.27
C ARG A 90 6.60 -11.96 -10.70
N ARG A 91 6.25 -10.99 -11.57
CA ARG A 91 6.72 -10.95 -12.97
C ARG A 91 8.22 -10.71 -13.09
N MET A 92 8.80 -9.98 -12.13
CA MET A 92 10.24 -9.78 -12.01
C MET A 92 10.95 -10.94 -11.28
N GLU A 93 10.24 -12.01 -10.94
CA GLU A 93 10.75 -13.15 -10.18
C GLU A 93 11.21 -12.81 -8.74
N GLN A 94 10.88 -11.61 -8.24
CA GLN A 94 11.10 -11.15 -6.85
C GLN A 94 10.06 -11.75 -5.89
N ASN A 95 9.88 -13.07 -5.94
CA ASN A 95 8.82 -13.78 -5.24
C ASN A 95 8.95 -13.70 -3.71
N ASN A 96 10.17 -13.62 -3.18
CA ASN A 96 10.40 -13.44 -1.75
C ASN A 96 9.86 -12.08 -1.26
N LEU A 97 10.21 -11.00 -1.96
CA LEU A 97 9.71 -9.66 -1.66
C LEU A 97 8.18 -9.58 -1.80
N ALA A 98 7.61 -10.22 -2.82
CA ALA A 98 6.16 -10.30 -2.99
C ALA A 98 5.48 -10.99 -1.78
N GLU A 99 6.00 -12.12 -1.31
CA GLU A 99 5.40 -12.81 -0.16
C GLU A 99 5.61 -12.06 1.16
N GLN A 100 6.72 -11.36 1.35
CA GLN A 100 6.93 -10.48 2.51
C GLN A 100 5.92 -9.32 2.52
N LEU A 101 5.75 -8.63 1.39
CA LEU A 101 4.78 -7.55 1.24
C LEU A 101 3.35 -8.05 1.52
N LYS A 102 2.98 -9.22 0.99
CA LYS A 102 1.67 -9.84 1.18
C LYS A 102 1.41 -10.29 2.61
N ALA A 103 2.39 -10.93 3.24
CA ALA A 103 2.28 -11.34 4.64
C ALA A 103 2.08 -10.13 5.55
N GLY A 104 2.83 -9.07 5.26
CA GLY A 104 2.64 -7.79 5.92
C GLY A 104 1.22 -7.27 5.76
N TYR A 105 0.72 -7.18 4.53
CA TYR A 105 -0.62 -6.68 4.25
C TYR A 105 -1.72 -7.44 5.03
N LYS A 106 -1.65 -8.79 5.08
CA LYS A 106 -2.61 -9.63 5.81
C LYS A 106 -2.59 -9.42 7.33
N ILE A 107 -1.43 -9.16 7.92
CA ILE A 107 -1.33 -8.90 9.37
C ILE A 107 -2.04 -7.59 9.72
N ASN A 108 -1.94 -6.58 8.85
CA ASN A 108 -2.60 -5.29 9.09
C ASN A 108 -4.12 -5.40 8.94
N SER A 109 -4.63 -6.18 7.99
CA SER A 109 -6.07 -6.43 7.88
C SER A 109 -6.60 -7.18 9.12
N ALA A 110 -5.88 -8.21 9.58
CA ALA A 110 -6.24 -8.93 10.81
C ALA A 110 -6.18 -8.03 12.06
N LYS A 111 -5.16 -7.16 12.18
CA LYS A 111 -5.07 -6.18 13.26
C LYS A 111 -6.22 -5.16 13.22
N LYS A 112 -6.65 -4.74 12.03
CA LYS A 112 -7.80 -3.84 11.85
C LYS A 112 -9.09 -4.48 12.35
N GLU A 113 -9.33 -5.75 12.00
CA GLU A 113 -10.48 -6.52 12.46
C GLU A 113 -10.46 -6.72 13.98
N MET A 114 -9.32 -7.14 14.53
CA MET A 114 -9.13 -7.34 15.97
C MET A 114 -9.33 -6.05 16.76
N SER A 115 -8.78 -4.94 16.26
CA SER A 115 -8.97 -3.62 16.86
C SER A 115 -10.44 -3.22 16.83
N SER A 116 -11.14 -3.46 15.72
CA SER A 116 -12.56 -3.11 15.56
C SER A 116 -13.44 -3.96 16.47
N HIS A 117 -13.12 -5.25 16.59
CA HIS A 117 -13.81 -6.19 17.45
C HIS A 117 -13.62 -5.85 18.94
N CYS A 118 -12.41 -5.56 19.39
CA CYS A 118 -12.15 -5.12 20.78
C CYS A 118 -12.89 -3.82 21.12
N GLN A 119 -13.02 -2.89 20.18
CA GLN A 119 -13.78 -1.65 20.43
C GLN A 119 -15.29 -1.92 20.54
N LEU A 120 -15.86 -2.78 19.71
CA LEU A 120 -17.29 -3.14 19.79
C LEU A 120 -17.63 -3.83 21.12
N LEU A 121 -16.75 -4.69 21.63
CA LEU A 121 -16.95 -5.35 22.92
C LEU A 121 -16.99 -4.35 24.09
N TYR A 122 -16.20 -3.28 24.04
CA TYR A 122 -16.20 -2.24 25.09
C TYR A 122 -17.51 -1.43 25.11
N PHE A 123 -18.10 -1.16 23.94
CA PHE A 123 -19.37 -0.43 23.81
C PHE A 123 -20.61 -1.27 24.17
N GLN A 124 -20.54 -2.60 24.13
CA GLN A 124 -21.65 -3.47 24.53
C GLN A 124 -21.72 -3.74 26.04
N GLN A 125 -20.75 -3.24 26.81
CA GLN A 125 -20.60 -3.50 28.25
C GLN A 125 -20.90 -2.27 29.13
N THR A 126 -21.33 -1.16 28.53
CA THR A 126 -21.79 0.09 29.17
C THR A 126 -23.24 0.37 28.82
#